data_AF-A0A965PFU6-F1
#
_entry.id   AF-A0A965PFU6-F1
#
_cell.length_a   1.000
_cell.length_b   1.000
_cell.length_c   1.000
_cell.angle_alpha   90.00
_cell.angle_beta   90.00
_cell.angle_gamma   90.00
#
_symmetry.space_group_name_H-M   'P 1'
#
loop_
_entity.id
_entity.type
_entity.pdbx_description
1 polymer ?
#
loop_
_entity_poly.entity_id
_entity_poly.type
_entity_poly.pdbx_seq_one_letter_code
_entity_poly.pdbx_strand_id
1 'polypeptide(L)'
;MKVPLTAWTEEQLSSQYPKVFFEGEEWTKPSPTKALKCRLYLPIRCPFEDGHGIGRQNMTETIVLIGEDNSVLVNCQHSSCGAKIAKLNAQLRANQWSAWYAKELETAPPMLTKEQLEEQKARRERVRVAKAEALKVLNRPLSLDELTKSSPLPVANMEPAEMMLCHLGMFLPEDLLWVAGRPNCVRPSYFRRTTEWMGNPPLSSVFVSGSTYSKKEGSRCLNNLAQTRFTIFEHDGLGKEKTAALLRYAEGRGLKLAAVVDSGGKSAHGWAVTDDGIERWVEFFRALGFCPKAMRPTQPVRLAGATRKEVGKPDSLQRLLYMNRGVVPWLN
;
A
#
# COMPACT_ATOMS: atom_id res chain seq x y z
N MET A 1 -0.20 -2.99 44.78
CA MET A 1 -1.22 -2.02 44.31
C MET A 1 -1.39 -2.25 42.82
N LYS A 2 -2.62 -2.23 42.28
CA LYS A 2 -2.79 -2.34 40.83
C LYS A 2 -2.36 -1.03 40.19
N VAL A 3 -1.73 -1.11 39.02
CA VAL A 3 -1.18 0.03 38.29
C VAL A 3 -2.13 0.38 37.14
N PRO A 4 -2.45 1.68 36.93
CA PRO A 4 -3.18 2.13 35.76
C PRO A 4 -2.46 1.76 34.46
N LEU A 5 -3.21 1.46 33.40
CA LEU A 5 -2.64 1.02 32.13
C LEU A 5 -1.67 2.03 31.50
N THR A 6 -1.89 3.33 31.72
CA THR A 6 -1.01 4.42 31.28
C THR A 6 0.36 4.34 31.95
N ALA A 7 0.38 4.28 33.29
CA ALA A 7 1.61 4.18 34.08
C ALA A 7 2.40 2.89 33.77
N TRP A 8 1.70 1.76 33.65
CA TRP A 8 2.31 0.49 33.22
C TRP A 8 2.95 0.60 31.83
N THR A 9 2.29 1.28 30.88
CA THR A 9 2.79 1.46 29.53
C THR A 9 4.08 2.29 29.50
N GLU A 10 4.11 3.38 30.25
CA GLU A 10 5.29 4.25 30.38
C GLU A 10 6.48 3.48 30.98
N GLU A 11 6.24 2.69 32.03
CA GLU A 11 7.27 1.85 32.67
C GLU A 11 7.83 0.80 31.71
N GLN A 12 6.95 0.09 30.98
CA GLN A 12 7.37 -0.93 30.01
C GLN A 12 8.22 -0.35 28.89
N LEU A 13 7.88 0.83 28.40
CA LEU A 13 8.65 1.49 27.33
C LEU A 13 9.96 2.08 27.86
N SER A 14 9.93 2.76 29.01
CA SER A 14 11.12 3.39 29.60
C SER A 14 12.18 2.37 30.02
N SER A 15 11.75 1.24 30.61
CA SER A 15 12.66 0.18 31.06
C SER A 15 13.36 -0.53 29.90
N GLN A 16 12.69 -0.69 28.77
CA GLN A 16 13.24 -1.37 27.59
C GLN A 16 13.93 -0.42 26.62
N TYR A 17 13.54 0.85 26.61
CA TYR A 17 14.01 1.86 25.66
C TYR A 17 14.27 3.19 26.38
N PRO A 18 15.45 3.37 26.99
CA PRO A 18 15.78 4.56 27.78
C PRO A 18 15.72 5.89 26.99
N LYS A 19 15.76 5.82 25.65
CA LYS A 19 15.62 6.98 24.75
C LYS A 19 14.17 7.38 24.49
N VAL A 20 13.19 6.55 24.87
CA VAL A 20 11.77 6.93 24.76
C VAL A 20 11.51 8.00 25.80
N PHE A 21 11.12 9.17 25.32
CA PHE A 21 10.91 10.35 26.14
C PHE A 21 9.43 10.73 26.13
N PHE A 22 8.92 11.10 27.29
CA PHE A 22 7.52 11.47 27.55
C PHE A 22 7.39 12.94 28.01
N GLU A 23 8.31 13.84 27.63
CA GLU A 23 8.51 15.14 28.29
C GLU A 23 7.31 16.07 28.17
N GLY A 24 6.70 16.43 29.30
CA GLY A 24 5.65 17.45 29.38
C GLY A 24 4.34 17.11 28.67
N GLU A 25 4.20 15.91 28.13
CA GLU A 25 3.03 15.46 27.39
C GLU A 25 2.11 14.65 28.32
N GLU A 26 0.83 15.00 28.33
CA GLU A 26 -0.20 14.27 29.05
C GLU A 26 -0.95 13.31 28.11
N TRP A 27 -1.40 12.18 28.64
CA TRP A 27 -2.28 11.29 27.92
C TRP A 27 -3.53 12.04 27.45
N THR A 28 -3.66 12.18 26.14
CA THR A 28 -4.69 13.01 25.52
C THR A 28 -5.79 12.15 24.92
N LYS A 29 -7.05 12.58 25.07
CA LYS A 29 -8.18 11.98 24.36
C LYS A 29 -8.23 12.49 22.90
N PRO A 30 -8.42 11.63 21.89
CA PRO A 30 -8.58 12.11 20.53
C PRO A 30 -9.85 12.95 20.39
N SER A 31 -9.77 14.02 19.58
CA SER A 31 -10.95 14.80 19.20
C SER A 31 -11.97 13.91 18.48
N PRO A 32 -13.29 14.05 18.72
CA PRO A 32 -14.33 13.28 18.01
C PRO A 32 -14.27 13.42 16.48
N THR A 33 -13.70 14.51 15.99
CA THR A 33 -13.54 14.80 14.55
C THR A 33 -12.29 14.16 13.93
N LYS A 34 -11.37 13.63 14.74
CA LYS A 34 -10.12 13.01 14.24
C LYS A 34 -10.36 11.54 13.90
N ALA A 35 -9.65 11.05 12.88
CA ALA A 35 -9.71 9.66 12.43
C ALA A 35 -9.06 8.64 13.41
N LEU A 36 -8.48 9.11 14.51
CA LEU A 36 -7.77 8.27 15.46
C LEU A 36 -8.76 7.59 16.41
N LYS A 37 -8.96 6.27 16.22
CA LYS A 37 -9.82 5.44 17.08
C LYS A 37 -9.01 4.90 18.27
N CYS A 38 -8.96 5.65 19.36
CA CYS A 38 -8.37 5.20 20.62
C CYS A 38 -9.02 5.92 21.81
N ARG A 39 -8.84 5.39 23.03
CA ARG A 39 -9.27 6.04 24.26
C ARG A 39 -8.33 7.17 24.65
N LEU A 40 -7.03 6.89 24.59
CA LEU A 40 -5.96 7.82 24.93
C LEU A 40 -4.80 7.64 23.95
N TYR A 41 -4.04 8.71 23.74
CA TYR A 41 -2.76 8.64 23.05
C TYR A 41 -1.73 9.55 23.71
N LEU A 42 -0.46 9.22 23.49
CA LEU A 42 0.68 9.98 23.99
C LEU A 42 1.76 10.05 22.89
N PRO A 43 2.13 11.26 22.41
CA PRO A 43 3.28 11.43 21.53
C PRO A 43 4.56 10.96 22.22
N ILE A 44 5.42 10.24 21.50
CA ILE A 44 6.70 9.76 22.05
C ILE A 44 7.82 9.88 21.03
N ARG A 45 9.05 9.88 21.53
CA ARG A 45 10.22 9.60 20.70
C ARG A 45 10.20 8.14 20.24
N CYS A 46 10.44 7.89 18.96
CA CYS A 46 10.42 6.53 18.42
C CYS A 46 11.48 5.66 19.12
N PRO A 47 11.12 4.47 19.65
CA PRO A 47 12.07 3.54 20.26
C PRO A 47 13.19 3.08 19.32
N PHE A 48 13.02 3.27 18.01
CA PHE A 48 13.94 2.83 16.95
C PHE A 48 14.45 4.00 16.10
N GLU A 49 14.49 5.20 16.67
CA GLU A 49 14.89 6.42 15.96
C GLU A 49 16.29 6.37 15.33
N ASP A 50 17.21 5.57 15.87
CA ASP A 50 18.55 5.39 15.30
C ASP A 50 18.48 4.78 13.87
N GLY A 51 17.34 4.17 13.52
CA GLY A 51 17.05 3.67 12.17
C GLY A 51 16.25 4.63 11.28
N HIS A 52 16.00 5.85 11.72
CA HIS A 52 15.41 6.89 10.88
C HIS A 52 16.48 7.44 9.94
N GLY A 53 16.11 7.71 8.68
CA GLY A 53 17.00 8.45 7.78
C GLY A 53 17.31 9.83 8.37
N ILE A 54 18.56 10.30 8.23
CA ILE A 54 19.06 11.58 8.75
C ILE A 54 18.07 12.71 8.45
N GLY A 55 17.60 13.42 9.48
CA GLY A 55 16.79 14.64 9.35
C GLY A 55 15.31 14.55 9.78
N ARG A 56 14.83 13.45 10.37
CA ARG A 56 13.45 13.34 10.91
C ARG A 56 13.45 12.95 12.40
N GLN A 57 13.55 13.96 13.26
CA GLN A 57 13.44 13.83 14.72
C GLN A 57 12.13 14.46 15.24
N ASN A 58 11.05 14.39 14.46
CA ASN A 58 9.77 14.96 14.90
C ASN A 58 9.09 14.01 15.90
N MET A 59 8.90 14.49 17.13
CA MET A 59 8.17 13.79 18.21
C MET A 59 6.69 13.52 17.88
N THR A 60 6.16 14.11 16.80
CA THR A 60 4.76 13.95 16.35
C THR A 60 4.54 12.76 15.43
N GLU A 61 5.60 12.07 14.99
CA GLU A 61 5.50 10.96 14.02
C GLU A 61 5.34 9.59 14.68
N THR A 62 5.52 9.51 16.01
CA THR A 62 5.32 8.28 16.78
C THR A 62 4.41 8.54 17.98
N ILE A 63 3.43 7.68 18.16
CA ILE A 63 2.45 7.78 19.24
C ILE A 63 2.29 6.41 19.90
N VAL A 64 2.09 6.43 21.21
CA VAL A 64 1.53 5.29 21.95
C VAL A 64 0.04 5.50 22.09
N LEU A 65 -0.73 4.41 21.97
CA LEU A 65 -2.17 4.40 21.92
C LEU A 65 -2.70 3.38 22.93
N ILE A 66 -3.72 3.78 23.67
CA ILE A 66 -4.59 2.85 24.40
C ILE A 66 -5.90 2.76 23.62
N GLY A 67 -6.16 1.60 23.03
CA GLY A 67 -7.40 1.31 22.30
C GLY A 67 -8.64 1.36 23.19
N GLU A 68 -9.81 1.43 22.56
CA GLU A 68 -11.11 1.35 23.27
C GLU A 68 -11.29 -0.01 23.98
N ASP A 69 -10.63 -1.04 23.45
CA ASP A 69 -10.57 -2.40 24.00
C ASP A 69 -9.45 -2.60 25.03
N ASN A 70 -8.82 -1.51 25.50
CA ASN A 70 -7.64 -1.50 26.37
C ASN A 70 -6.37 -2.10 25.74
N SER A 71 -6.29 -2.26 24.41
CA SER A 71 -5.02 -2.65 23.77
C SER A 71 -3.96 -1.54 23.87
N VAL A 72 -2.71 -1.90 24.17
CA VAL A 72 -1.57 -0.97 24.11
C VAL A 72 -0.80 -1.16 22.81
N LEU A 73 -0.61 -0.07 22.05
CA LEU A 73 0.01 -0.10 20.73
C LEU A 73 0.92 1.12 20.52
N VAL A 74 2.11 0.91 19.97
CA VAL A 74 2.96 1.96 19.42
C VAL A 74 2.74 2.03 17.91
N ASN A 75 2.50 3.23 17.39
CA ASN A 75 2.39 3.49 15.96
C ASN A 75 3.45 4.51 15.53
N CYS A 76 4.23 4.18 14.50
CA CYS A 76 5.26 5.04 13.93
C CYS A 76 4.99 5.23 12.44
N GLN A 77 5.06 6.47 11.95
CA GLN A 77 4.83 6.77 10.53
C GLN A 77 6.01 6.38 9.61
N HIS A 78 7.17 6.05 10.20
CA HIS A 78 8.37 5.67 9.45
C HIS A 78 8.26 4.25 8.89
N SER A 79 8.41 4.12 7.57
CA SER A 79 8.38 2.82 6.90
C SER A 79 9.50 1.88 7.36
N SER A 80 10.67 2.42 7.73
CA SER A 80 11.79 1.63 8.26
C SER A 80 11.49 1.00 9.63
N CYS A 81 10.54 1.56 10.39
CA CYS A 81 10.20 1.08 11.72
C CYS A 81 9.18 -0.08 11.71
N GLY A 82 8.50 -0.34 10.59
CA GLY A 82 7.34 -1.23 10.53
C GLY A 82 7.56 -2.61 11.18
N ALA A 83 8.63 -3.31 10.81
CA ALA A 83 8.93 -4.63 11.37
C ALA A 83 9.29 -4.58 12.87
N LYS A 84 10.05 -3.57 13.28
CA LYS A 84 10.48 -3.41 14.68
C LYS A 84 9.31 -3.03 15.58
N ILE A 85 8.45 -2.11 15.14
CA ILE A 85 7.22 -1.70 15.83
C ILE A 85 6.22 -2.86 15.91
N ALA A 86 6.08 -3.67 14.85
CA ALA A 86 5.24 -4.85 14.91
C ALA A 86 5.71 -5.86 15.98
N LYS A 87 7.03 -6.07 16.08
CA LYS A 87 7.64 -6.91 17.13
C LYS A 87 7.41 -6.32 18.52
N LEU A 88 7.64 -5.02 18.70
CA LEU A 88 7.38 -4.31 19.96
C LEU A 88 5.92 -4.44 20.39
N ASN A 89 4.97 -4.23 19.49
CA ASN A 89 3.54 -4.37 19.79
C ASN A 89 3.14 -5.81 20.13
N ALA A 90 3.79 -6.82 19.55
CA ALA A 90 3.58 -8.21 19.95
C ALA A 90 4.09 -8.46 21.38
N GLN A 91 5.26 -7.90 21.73
CA GLN A 91 5.84 -8.00 23.07
C GLN A 91 5.02 -7.25 24.12
N LEU A 92 4.62 -6.00 23.85
CA LEU A 92 3.75 -5.22 24.73
C LEU A 92 2.46 -5.96 25.04
N ARG A 93 1.80 -6.56 24.04
CA ARG A 93 0.59 -7.36 24.27
C ARG A 93 0.85 -8.59 25.14
N ALA A 94 1.95 -9.30 24.92
CA ALA A 94 2.32 -10.45 25.74
C ALA A 94 2.57 -10.02 27.19
N ASN A 95 3.33 -8.95 27.41
CA ASN A 95 3.60 -8.40 28.74
C ASN A 95 2.32 -7.91 29.43
N GLN A 96 1.41 -7.28 28.69
CA GLN A 96 0.13 -6.80 29.23
C GLN A 96 -0.72 -7.96 29.77
N TRP A 97 -0.78 -9.07 29.04
CA TRP A 97 -1.42 -10.29 29.51
C TRP A 97 -0.76 -10.87 30.76
N SER A 98 0.57 -10.97 30.77
CA SER A 98 1.32 -11.46 31.93
C SER A 98 1.06 -10.61 33.18
N ALA A 99 1.13 -9.28 33.06
CA ALA A 99 0.88 -8.35 34.16
C ALA A 99 -0.56 -8.43 34.68
N TRP A 100 -1.54 -8.62 33.78
CA TRP A 100 -2.93 -8.82 34.20
C TRP A 100 -3.14 -10.13 34.97
N TYR A 101 -2.57 -11.25 34.51
CA TYR A 101 -2.62 -12.52 35.25
C TYR A 101 -1.89 -12.45 36.60
N ALA A 102 -0.81 -11.67 36.68
CA ALA A 102 -0.10 -11.38 37.93
C ALA A 102 -0.87 -10.42 38.88
N LYS A 103 -2.05 -9.92 38.47
CA LYS A 103 -2.87 -8.94 39.19
C LYS A 103 -2.17 -7.59 39.40
N GLU A 104 -1.24 -7.24 38.52
CA GLU A 104 -0.53 -5.95 38.53
C GLU A 104 -1.34 -4.87 37.83
N LEU A 105 -2.19 -5.21 36.86
CA LEU A 105 -3.00 -4.27 36.09
C LEU A 105 -4.43 -4.09 36.61
N GLU A 106 -4.92 -2.86 36.57
CA GLU A 106 -6.31 -2.50 36.87
C GLU A 106 -7.29 -3.01 35.81
N THR A 107 -6.95 -2.81 34.54
CA THR A 107 -7.82 -3.10 33.39
C THR A 107 -7.40 -4.37 32.68
N ALA A 108 -8.38 -5.21 32.32
CA ALA A 108 -8.13 -6.40 31.53
C ALA A 108 -7.68 -6.03 30.09
N PRO A 109 -6.69 -6.75 29.53
CA PRO A 109 -6.36 -6.66 28.11
C PRO A 109 -7.55 -7.08 27.22
N PRO A 110 -7.54 -6.73 25.93
CA PRO A 110 -8.59 -7.14 25.01
C PRO A 110 -8.65 -8.67 24.88
N MET A 111 -9.81 -9.25 25.20
CA MET A 111 -10.11 -10.64 24.91
C MET A 111 -10.64 -10.76 23.49
N LEU A 112 -9.94 -11.54 22.66
CA LEU A 112 -10.46 -11.92 21.36
C LEU A 112 -11.60 -12.94 21.54
N THR A 113 -12.70 -12.74 20.82
CA THR A 113 -13.75 -13.75 20.74
C THR A 113 -13.22 -15.02 20.06
N LYS A 114 -13.90 -16.15 20.28
CA LYS A 114 -13.58 -17.41 19.59
C LYS A 114 -13.57 -17.21 18.06
N GLU A 115 -14.55 -16.47 17.55
CA GLU A 115 -14.65 -16.13 16.13
C GLU A 115 -13.44 -15.33 15.63
N GLN A 116 -13.03 -14.28 16.35
CA GLN A 116 -11.84 -13.48 16.01
C GLN A 116 -10.56 -14.31 16.03
N LEU A 117 -10.42 -15.25 16.98
CA LEU A 117 -9.28 -16.16 17.04
C LEU A 117 -9.24 -17.10 15.83
N GLU A 118 -10.38 -17.68 15.46
CA GLU A 118 -10.48 -18.54 14.28
C GLU A 118 -10.23 -17.76 12.99
N GLU A 119 -10.73 -16.53 12.86
CA GLU A 119 -10.43 -15.65 11.74
C GLU A 119 -8.92 -15.33 11.65
N GLN A 120 -8.28 -15.02 12.77
CA GLN A 120 -6.83 -14.79 12.80
C GLN A 120 -6.03 -16.03 12.40
N LYS A 121 -6.43 -17.22 12.87
CA LYS A 121 -5.81 -18.49 12.47
C LYS A 121 -6.00 -18.72 10.97
N ALA A 122 -7.21 -18.57 10.46
CA ALA A 122 -7.51 -18.71 9.04
C ALA A 122 -6.70 -17.73 8.20
N ARG A 123 -6.56 -16.47 8.62
CA ARG A 123 -5.73 -15.47 7.95
C ARG A 123 -4.25 -15.84 7.95
N ARG A 124 -3.70 -16.31 9.08
CA ARG A 124 -2.30 -16.78 9.17
C ARG A 124 -2.07 -17.95 8.22
N GLU A 125 -3.02 -18.86 8.16
CA GLU A 125 -2.96 -20.01 7.26
C GLU A 125 -2.99 -19.57 5.78
N ARG A 126 -3.89 -18.65 5.39
CA ARG A 126 -3.90 -18.06 4.04
C ARG A 126 -2.56 -17.41 3.69
N VAL A 127 -1.96 -16.66 4.61
CA VAL A 127 -0.63 -16.06 4.43
C VAL A 127 0.46 -17.13 4.25
N ARG A 128 0.41 -18.19 5.05
CA ARG A 128 1.36 -19.31 4.98
C ARG A 128 1.27 -20.02 3.62
N VAL A 129 0.05 -20.34 3.19
CA VAL A 129 -0.22 -20.96 1.88
C VAL A 129 0.24 -20.06 0.75
N ALA A 130 -0.13 -18.77 0.76
CA ALA A 130 0.29 -17.80 -0.26
C ALA A 130 1.81 -17.71 -0.39
N LYS A 131 2.55 -17.67 0.73
CA LYS A 131 4.02 -17.67 0.74
C LYS A 131 4.60 -18.97 0.18
N ALA A 132 4.05 -20.12 0.56
CA ALA A 132 4.49 -21.41 0.06
C ALA A 132 4.25 -21.55 -1.45
N GLU A 133 3.12 -21.05 -1.95
CA GLU A 133 2.82 -21.00 -3.38
C GLU A 133 3.76 -20.06 -4.14
N ALA A 134 3.94 -18.84 -3.65
CA ALA A 134 4.83 -17.86 -4.26
C ALA A 134 6.27 -18.36 -4.34
N LEU A 135 6.78 -19.07 -3.32
CA LEU A 135 8.14 -19.61 -3.33
C LEU A 135 8.38 -20.56 -4.52
N LYS A 136 7.36 -21.32 -4.94
CA LYS A 136 7.45 -22.20 -6.13
C LYS A 136 7.67 -21.40 -7.42
N VAL A 137 7.15 -20.17 -7.47
CA VAL A 137 7.24 -19.25 -8.61
C VAL A 137 8.53 -18.44 -8.57
N LEU A 138 8.93 -17.97 -7.39
CA LEU A 138 10.09 -17.08 -7.22
C LEU A 138 11.43 -17.73 -7.58
N ASN A 139 11.49 -19.06 -7.61
CA ASN A 139 12.65 -19.84 -8.06
C ASN A 139 12.74 -19.94 -9.59
N ARG A 140 11.75 -19.45 -10.33
CA ARG A 140 11.69 -19.42 -11.80
C ARG A 140 11.22 -18.03 -12.25
N PRO A 141 12.09 -17.00 -12.14
CA PRO A 141 11.74 -15.65 -12.59
C PRO A 141 11.36 -15.68 -14.09
N LEU A 142 10.47 -14.77 -14.47
CA LEU A 142 10.07 -14.60 -15.87
C LEU A 142 10.80 -13.40 -16.44
N SER A 143 11.58 -13.61 -17.50
CA SER A 143 12.29 -12.50 -18.12
C SER A 143 11.30 -11.47 -18.69
N LEU A 144 11.71 -10.20 -18.73
CA LEU A 144 10.85 -9.15 -19.27
C LEU A 144 10.59 -9.31 -20.77
N ASP A 145 11.53 -9.92 -21.50
CA ASP A 145 11.36 -10.26 -22.91
C ASP A 145 10.31 -11.36 -23.11
N GLU A 146 10.34 -12.44 -22.32
CA GLU A 146 9.30 -13.47 -22.33
C GLU A 146 7.93 -12.88 -21.97
N LEU A 147 7.86 -12.00 -20.96
CA LEU A 147 6.62 -11.31 -20.60
C LEU A 147 6.08 -10.51 -21.79
N THR A 148 6.94 -9.73 -22.44
CA THR A 148 6.61 -8.88 -23.60
C THR A 148 6.13 -9.72 -24.77
N LYS A 149 6.81 -10.82 -25.08
CA LYS A 149 6.43 -11.77 -26.14
C LYS A 149 5.11 -12.49 -25.85
N SER A 150 4.82 -12.74 -24.58
CA SER A 150 3.56 -13.39 -24.15
C SER A 150 2.36 -12.45 -24.10
N SER A 151 2.55 -11.15 -24.34
CA SER A 151 1.49 -10.15 -24.30
C SER A 151 0.46 -10.37 -25.41
N PRO A 152 -0.85 -10.51 -25.10
CA PRO A 152 -1.89 -10.65 -26.12
C PRO A 152 -1.93 -9.49 -27.12
N LEU A 153 -1.66 -8.27 -26.65
CA LEU A 153 -1.37 -7.13 -27.52
C LEU A 153 0.15 -7.04 -27.75
N PRO A 154 0.65 -6.94 -28.99
CA PRO A 154 2.09 -6.81 -29.26
C PRO A 154 2.66 -5.48 -28.75
N VAL A 155 3.38 -5.48 -27.62
CA VAL A 155 3.89 -4.25 -26.98
C VAL A 155 5.40 -4.02 -27.15
N ALA A 156 6.15 -4.99 -27.70
CA ALA A 156 7.61 -4.96 -27.76
C ALA A 156 8.21 -3.73 -28.46
N ASN A 157 7.58 -3.32 -29.56
CA ASN A 157 8.07 -2.28 -30.45
C ASN A 157 7.17 -1.05 -30.46
N MET A 158 6.31 -0.88 -29.44
CA MET A 158 5.46 0.30 -29.36
C MET A 158 6.29 1.53 -29.09
N GLU A 159 5.97 2.61 -29.80
CA GLU A 159 6.49 3.93 -29.48
C GLU A 159 5.88 4.46 -28.18
N PRO A 160 6.55 5.38 -27.45
CA PRO A 160 6.04 5.90 -26.19
C PRO A 160 4.60 6.44 -26.26
N ALA A 161 4.24 7.12 -27.35
CA ALA A 161 2.88 7.63 -27.56
C ALA A 161 1.86 6.48 -27.67
N GLU A 162 2.19 5.41 -28.39
CA GLU A 162 1.34 4.22 -28.55
C GLU A 162 1.15 3.48 -27.23
N MET A 163 2.21 3.34 -26.44
CA MET A 163 2.13 2.75 -25.09
C MET A 163 1.17 3.54 -24.20
N MET A 164 1.25 4.87 -24.25
CA MET A 164 0.39 5.75 -23.46
C MET A 164 -1.08 5.65 -23.90
N LEU A 165 -1.33 5.68 -25.22
CA LEU A 165 -2.67 5.52 -25.77
C LEU A 165 -3.27 4.15 -25.44
N CYS A 166 -2.49 3.07 -25.50
CA CYS A 166 -2.95 1.74 -25.11
C CYS A 166 -3.30 1.67 -23.62
N HIS A 167 -2.47 2.26 -22.77
CA HIS A 167 -2.71 2.27 -21.32
C HIS A 167 -3.96 3.10 -20.97
N LEU A 168 -4.08 4.33 -21.50
CA LEU A 168 -5.26 5.17 -21.28
C LEU A 168 -6.52 4.57 -21.92
N GLY A 169 -6.38 3.89 -23.06
CA GLY A 169 -7.45 3.16 -23.75
C GLY A 169 -7.98 1.93 -23.00
N MET A 170 -7.46 1.64 -21.81
CA MET A 170 -8.07 0.69 -20.88
C MET A 170 -9.31 1.26 -20.17
N PHE A 171 -9.52 2.57 -20.20
CA PHE A 171 -10.66 3.27 -19.57
C PHE A 171 -11.75 3.58 -20.61
N LEU A 172 -12.98 3.83 -20.15
CA LEU A 172 -14.05 4.28 -21.03
C LEU A 172 -13.79 5.72 -21.52
N PRO A 173 -14.24 6.09 -22.72
CA PRO A 173 -14.09 7.44 -23.27
C PRO A 173 -14.48 8.57 -22.32
N GLU A 174 -15.58 8.37 -21.57
CA GLU A 174 -16.19 9.38 -20.70
C GLU A 174 -15.64 9.36 -19.26
N ASP A 175 -14.76 8.42 -18.93
CA ASP A 175 -14.19 8.36 -17.59
C ASP A 175 -13.35 9.58 -17.28
N LEU A 176 -13.63 10.21 -16.15
CA LEU A 176 -12.80 11.30 -15.64
C LEU A 176 -11.58 10.70 -14.93
N LEU A 177 -10.41 10.84 -15.53
CA LEU A 177 -9.14 10.31 -15.04
C LEU A 177 -8.31 11.40 -14.38
N TRP A 178 -7.63 11.03 -13.29
CA TRP A 178 -6.56 11.85 -12.73
C TRP A 178 -5.21 11.48 -13.36
N VAL A 179 -4.55 12.43 -14.02
CA VAL A 179 -3.20 12.27 -14.58
C VAL A 179 -2.36 13.50 -14.27
N ALA A 180 -1.16 13.31 -13.71
CA ALA A 180 -0.27 14.42 -13.36
C ALA A 180 1.22 14.07 -13.36
N GLY A 181 2.07 15.09 -13.42
CA GLY A 181 3.53 14.95 -13.28
C GLY A 181 4.02 14.70 -11.85
N ARG A 182 3.18 14.95 -10.83
CA ARG A 182 3.53 14.74 -9.41
C ARG A 182 2.37 14.08 -8.66
N PRO A 183 2.62 13.05 -7.84
CA PRO A 183 1.57 12.25 -7.22
C PRO A 183 0.82 12.99 -6.09
N ASN A 184 1.45 14.04 -5.54
CA ASN A 184 0.94 14.82 -4.42
C ASN A 184 0.25 16.13 -4.84
N CYS A 185 0.20 16.45 -6.14
CA CYS A 185 -0.42 17.67 -6.63
C CYS A 185 -1.87 17.42 -7.01
N VAL A 186 -2.80 18.25 -6.54
CA VAL A 186 -4.21 18.18 -6.91
C VAL A 186 -4.59 19.49 -7.56
N ARG A 187 -5.01 19.44 -8.83
CA ARG A 187 -5.50 20.59 -9.60
C ARG A 187 -6.65 20.13 -10.49
N PRO A 188 -7.67 20.96 -10.70
CA PRO A 188 -8.77 20.60 -11.60
C PRO A 188 -8.31 20.23 -13.01
N SER A 189 -7.22 20.83 -13.51
CA SER A 189 -6.63 20.51 -14.82
C SER A 189 -6.07 19.09 -14.93
N TYR A 190 -5.85 18.39 -13.81
CA TYR A 190 -5.39 16.99 -13.79
C TYR A 190 -6.54 15.99 -13.90
N PHE A 191 -7.79 16.45 -13.81
CA PHE A 191 -8.97 15.63 -14.03
C PHE A 191 -9.53 15.96 -15.43
N ARG A 192 -9.39 15.02 -16.36
CA ARG A 192 -9.89 15.13 -17.73
C ARG A 192 -10.46 13.79 -18.17
N ARG A 193 -11.39 13.80 -19.12
CA ARG A 193 -11.95 12.58 -19.70
C ARG A 193 -10.84 11.80 -20.41
N THR A 194 -11.00 10.48 -20.52
CA THR A 194 -10.07 9.62 -21.24
C THR A 194 -9.82 10.12 -22.66
N THR A 195 -10.87 10.50 -23.40
CA THR A 195 -10.77 11.06 -24.76
C THR A 195 -9.95 12.34 -24.82
N GLU A 196 -10.11 13.23 -23.85
CA GLU A 196 -9.32 14.47 -23.76
C GLU A 196 -7.84 14.18 -23.52
N TRP A 197 -7.51 13.19 -22.69
CA TRP A 197 -6.14 12.75 -22.47
C TRP A 197 -5.54 12.07 -23.70
N MET A 198 -6.31 11.24 -24.41
CA MET A 198 -5.84 10.58 -25.62
C MET A 198 -5.62 11.58 -26.77
N GLY A 199 -6.45 12.63 -26.89
CA GLY A 199 -6.28 13.68 -27.90
C GLY A 199 -5.14 14.66 -27.60
N ASN A 200 -4.76 14.81 -26.33
CA ASN A 200 -3.60 15.60 -25.91
C ASN A 200 -2.82 14.88 -24.79
N PRO A 201 -2.01 13.87 -25.15
CA PRO A 201 -1.30 13.01 -24.20
C PRO A 201 -0.27 13.80 -23.40
N PRO A 202 -0.21 13.64 -22.08
CA PRO A 202 0.68 14.45 -21.27
C PRO A 202 2.07 13.83 -21.23
N LEU A 203 2.90 14.13 -22.24
CA LEU A 203 4.24 13.55 -22.45
C LEU A 203 5.19 13.72 -21.25
N SER A 204 4.99 14.75 -20.43
CA SER A 204 5.75 15.01 -19.20
C SER A 204 5.08 14.51 -17.92
N SER A 205 3.81 14.07 -18.00
CA SER A 205 3.08 13.56 -16.84
C SER A 205 3.30 12.07 -16.68
N VAL A 206 3.59 11.68 -15.44
CA VAL A 206 4.22 10.40 -15.12
C VAL A 206 3.36 9.54 -14.21
N PHE A 207 2.14 9.97 -13.91
CA PHE A 207 1.24 9.23 -13.03
C PHE A 207 -0.21 9.24 -13.46
N VAL A 208 -0.88 8.10 -13.25
CA VAL A 208 -2.31 7.87 -13.46
C VAL A 208 -2.84 7.00 -12.30
N SER A 209 -4.12 7.14 -11.94
CA SER A 209 -4.76 6.23 -10.98
C SER A 209 -5.52 5.10 -11.65
N GLY A 210 -5.63 3.94 -10.98
CA GLY A 210 -6.49 2.83 -11.39
C GLY A 210 -7.99 3.09 -11.30
N SER A 211 -8.39 4.28 -10.84
CA SER A 211 -9.78 4.64 -10.61
C SER A 211 -10.17 5.90 -11.38
N THR A 212 -11.47 6.06 -11.51
CA THR A 212 -12.14 7.21 -12.13
C THR A 212 -12.79 8.08 -11.06
N TYR A 213 -13.11 9.33 -11.41
CA TYR A 213 -13.60 10.33 -10.46
C TYR A 213 -14.93 10.93 -10.90
N SER A 214 -15.68 11.46 -9.95
CA SER A 214 -17.02 12.02 -10.21
C SER A 214 -16.96 13.50 -10.59
N LYS A 215 -15.97 14.25 -10.08
CA LYS A 215 -15.87 15.71 -10.25
C LYS A 215 -14.45 16.16 -10.55
N LYS A 216 -14.33 17.17 -11.41
CA LYS A 216 -13.06 17.79 -11.82
C LYS A 216 -12.47 18.69 -10.73
N GLU A 217 -13.34 19.40 -10.02
CA GLU A 217 -13.00 20.33 -8.94
C GLU A 217 -12.68 19.62 -7.62
N GLY A 218 -12.77 18.29 -7.61
CA GLY A 218 -12.50 17.47 -6.43
C GLY A 218 -11.02 17.19 -6.19
N SER A 219 -10.78 16.35 -5.19
CA SER A 219 -9.45 15.82 -4.88
C SER A 219 -9.35 14.34 -5.18
N ARG A 220 -8.13 13.81 -5.18
CA ARG A 220 -7.86 12.37 -5.32
C ARG A 220 -8.19 11.63 -4.01
N CYS A 221 -9.46 11.61 -3.65
CA CYS A 221 -9.98 11.03 -2.40
C CYS A 221 -11.15 10.09 -2.66
N LEU A 222 -11.50 9.27 -1.66
CA LEU A 222 -12.60 8.31 -1.77
C LEU A 222 -13.95 8.98 -2.01
N ASN A 223 -14.18 10.18 -1.44
CA ASN A 223 -15.43 10.92 -1.62
C ASN A 223 -15.64 11.46 -3.05
N ASN A 224 -14.57 11.54 -3.85
CA ASN A 224 -14.65 11.95 -5.26
C ASN A 224 -14.48 10.77 -6.22
N LEU A 225 -14.44 9.54 -5.71
CA LEU A 225 -14.27 8.33 -6.51
C LEU A 225 -15.59 8.03 -7.23
N ALA A 226 -15.54 7.79 -8.54
CA ALA A 226 -16.68 7.27 -9.30
C ALA A 226 -16.63 5.74 -9.31
N GLN A 227 -15.53 5.17 -9.83
CA GLN A 227 -15.34 3.72 -9.90
C GLN A 227 -13.88 3.35 -9.67
N THR A 228 -13.66 2.22 -8.97
CA THR A 228 -12.36 1.56 -8.92
C THR A 228 -12.30 0.58 -10.07
N ARG A 229 -11.59 0.91 -11.16
CA ARG A 229 -11.49 0.02 -12.32
C ARG A 229 -10.37 -1.00 -12.17
N PHE A 230 -9.26 -0.57 -11.61
CA PHE A 230 -8.06 -1.38 -11.48
C PHE A 230 -7.48 -1.34 -10.07
N THR A 231 -7.01 -2.49 -9.62
CA THR A 231 -6.18 -2.63 -8.43
C THR A 231 -4.75 -2.86 -8.90
N ILE A 232 -3.83 -2.06 -8.35
CA ILE A 232 -2.42 -2.09 -8.76
C ILE A 232 -1.58 -2.87 -7.75
N PHE A 233 -0.83 -3.84 -8.26
CA PHE A 233 0.13 -4.63 -7.51
C PHE A 233 1.55 -4.18 -7.84
N GLU A 234 2.25 -3.66 -6.84
CA GLU A 234 3.66 -3.24 -6.94
C GLU A 234 4.48 -3.79 -5.77
N HIS A 235 5.72 -4.18 -6.05
CA HIS A 235 6.72 -4.51 -5.04
C HIS A 235 8.08 -3.88 -5.37
N ASP A 236 8.60 -3.02 -4.48
CA ASP A 236 9.85 -2.28 -4.71
C ASP A 236 11.12 -3.12 -4.59
N GLY A 237 11.12 -4.12 -3.71
CA GLY A 237 12.31 -4.92 -3.38
C GLY A 237 12.45 -6.29 -4.08
N LEU A 238 11.44 -6.77 -4.79
CA LEU A 238 11.42 -8.14 -5.31
C LEU A 238 12.14 -8.26 -6.67
N GLY A 239 12.24 -7.16 -7.40
CA GLY A 239 12.72 -7.10 -8.78
C GLY A 239 11.60 -7.36 -9.79
N LYS A 240 11.78 -6.83 -11.02
CA LYS A 240 10.74 -6.81 -12.06
C LYS A 240 10.35 -8.21 -12.54
N GLU A 241 11.33 -9.07 -12.79
CA GLU A 241 11.11 -10.42 -13.36
C GLU A 241 10.37 -11.36 -12.39
N LYS A 242 10.73 -11.30 -11.10
CA LYS A 242 10.01 -12.04 -10.04
C LYS A 242 8.60 -11.50 -9.84
N THR A 243 8.43 -10.17 -9.93
CA THR A 243 7.10 -9.54 -9.89
C THR A 243 6.25 -10.00 -11.08
N ALA A 244 6.82 -9.99 -12.29
CA ALA A 244 6.18 -10.48 -13.51
C ALA A 244 5.76 -11.96 -13.37
N ALA A 245 6.65 -12.82 -12.88
CA ALA A 245 6.35 -14.24 -12.66
C ALA A 245 5.15 -14.45 -11.71
N LEU A 246 5.09 -13.71 -10.60
CA LEU A 246 3.95 -13.78 -9.67
C LEU A 246 2.64 -13.28 -10.30
N LEU A 247 2.70 -12.19 -11.08
CA LEU A 247 1.54 -11.66 -11.79
C LEU A 247 1.01 -12.67 -12.82
N ARG A 248 1.89 -13.29 -13.61
CA ARG A 248 1.52 -14.35 -14.57
C ARG A 248 0.97 -15.60 -13.88
N TYR A 249 1.57 -15.99 -12.75
CA TYR A 249 1.07 -17.10 -11.94
C TYR A 249 -0.36 -16.85 -11.43
N ALA A 250 -0.63 -15.63 -10.96
CA ALA A 250 -1.95 -15.23 -10.50
C ALA A 250 -2.95 -15.18 -11.67
N GLU A 251 -2.52 -14.67 -12.83
CA GLU A 251 -3.37 -14.64 -14.03
C GLU A 251 -3.79 -16.05 -14.46
N GLY A 252 -2.86 -17.00 -14.51
CA GLY A 252 -3.16 -18.42 -14.80
C GLY A 252 -4.10 -19.10 -13.79
N ARG A 253 -4.46 -18.41 -12.70
CA ARG A 253 -5.42 -18.85 -11.67
C ARG A 253 -6.67 -17.96 -11.57
N GLY A 254 -6.87 -17.08 -12.54
CA GLY A 254 -8.08 -16.27 -12.65
C GLY A 254 -7.93 -14.81 -12.22
N LEU A 255 -6.72 -14.31 -11.95
CA LEU A 255 -6.54 -12.84 -11.88
C LEU A 255 -6.75 -12.24 -13.28
N LYS A 256 -7.67 -11.28 -13.41
CA LYS A 256 -7.87 -10.52 -14.65
C LYS A 256 -6.78 -9.46 -14.81
N LEU A 257 -5.56 -9.90 -15.16
CA LEU A 257 -4.41 -9.02 -15.39
C LEU A 257 -4.56 -8.29 -16.72
N ALA A 258 -4.83 -6.99 -16.67
CA ALA A 258 -5.02 -6.16 -17.86
C ALA A 258 -3.70 -5.62 -18.41
N ALA A 259 -2.75 -5.24 -17.55
CA ALA A 259 -1.46 -4.73 -18.01
C ALA A 259 -0.32 -4.96 -17.00
N VAL A 260 0.92 -4.89 -17.49
CA VAL A 260 2.12 -4.75 -16.64
C VAL A 260 2.95 -3.58 -17.16
N VAL A 261 3.30 -2.65 -16.26
CA VAL A 261 4.05 -1.43 -16.59
C VAL A 261 5.36 -1.38 -15.84
N ASP A 262 6.47 -1.20 -16.55
CA ASP A 262 7.76 -0.86 -15.94
C ASP A 262 7.71 0.58 -15.43
N SER A 263 8.02 0.79 -14.15
CA SER A 263 8.00 2.12 -13.54
C SER A 263 9.14 3.04 -13.98
N GLY A 264 10.01 2.60 -14.90
CA GLY A 264 11.26 3.28 -15.26
C GLY A 264 12.27 3.25 -14.11
N GLY A 265 12.18 2.21 -13.26
CA GLY A 265 12.97 2.11 -12.04
C GLY A 265 13.20 0.66 -11.62
N LYS A 266 12.92 0.34 -10.35
CA LYS A 266 13.14 -1.01 -9.79
C LYS A 266 11.90 -1.90 -9.83
N SER A 267 10.71 -1.32 -10.02
CA SER A 267 9.43 -2.01 -9.87
C SER A 267 8.69 -2.18 -11.20
N ALA A 268 7.89 -3.24 -11.28
CA ALA A 268 6.85 -3.42 -12.29
C ALA A 268 5.48 -3.31 -11.59
N HIS A 269 4.52 -2.70 -12.28
CA HIS A 269 3.17 -2.44 -11.78
C HIS A 269 2.20 -3.33 -12.52
N GLY A 270 1.61 -4.30 -11.83
CA GLY A 270 0.55 -5.14 -12.38
C GLY A 270 -0.80 -4.47 -12.22
N TRP A 271 -1.50 -4.22 -13.31
CA TRP A 271 -2.84 -3.64 -13.36
C TRP A 271 -3.86 -4.75 -13.55
N ALA A 272 -4.67 -5.02 -12.52
CA ALA A 272 -5.72 -6.04 -12.59
C ALA A 272 -7.10 -5.40 -12.47
N VAL A 273 -8.07 -5.90 -13.23
CA VAL A 273 -9.46 -5.46 -13.14
C VAL A 273 -9.96 -5.68 -11.70
N THR A 274 -10.58 -4.65 -11.13
CA THR A 274 -11.23 -4.73 -9.83
C THR A 274 -12.63 -5.29 -10.02
N ASP A 275 -12.84 -6.50 -9.52
CA ASP A 275 -14.10 -7.23 -9.50
C ASP A 275 -14.25 -7.98 -8.16
N ASP A 276 -15.32 -8.76 -8.00
CA ASP A 276 -15.62 -9.49 -6.76
C ASP A 276 -14.52 -10.50 -6.35
N GLY A 277 -13.67 -10.93 -7.30
CA GLY A 277 -12.57 -11.86 -7.05
C GLY A 277 -11.26 -11.19 -6.61
N ILE A 278 -11.17 -9.85 -6.69
CA ILE A 278 -9.90 -9.14 -6.49
C ILE A 278 -9.37 -9.24 -5.05
N GLU A 279 -10.25 -9.37 -4.06
CA GLU A 279 -9.89 -9.32 -2.65
C GLU A 279 -8.97 -10.48 -2.25
N ARG A 280 -9.21 -11.67 -2.80
CA ARG A 280 -8.32 -12.83 -2.65
C ARG A 280 -6.90 -12.51 -3.13
N TRP A 281 -6.77 -11.81 -4.26
CA TRP A 281 -5.48 -11.44 -4.81
C TRP A 281 -4.81 -10.32 -4.01
N VAL A 282 -5.59 -9.35 -3.51
CA VAL A 282 -5.10 -8.35 -2.55
C VAL A 282 -4.52 -9.01 -1.31
N GLU A 283 -5.19 -10.00 -0.72
CA GLU A 283 -4.66 -10.77 0.40
C GLU A 283 -3.36 -11.51 0.02
N PHE A 284 -3.37 -12.23 -1.11
CA PHE A 284 -2.21 -12.96 -1.62
C PHE A 284 -0.99 -12.05 -1.80
N PHE A 285 -1.10 -10.96 -2.56
CA PHE A 285 0.02 -10.06 -2.81
C PHE A 285 0.49 -9.34 -1.54
N ARG A 286 -0.42 -8.96 -0.62
CA ARG A 286 -0.04 -8.40 0.69
C ARG A 286 0.75 -9.40 1.54
N ALA A 287 0.38 -10.68 1.52
CA ALA A 287 1.10 -11.73 2.21
C ALA A 287 2.56 -11.85 1.73
N LEU A 288 2.82 -11.47 0.48
CA LEU A 288 4.13 -11.46 -0.18
C LEU A 288 4.87 -10.13 -0.04
N GLY A 289 4.32 -9.15 0.70
CA GLY A 289 4.97 -7.87 0.94
C GLY A 289 4.77 -6.82 -0.15
N PHE A 290 3.84 -7.03 -1.10
CA PHE A 290 3.48 -6.00 -2.06
C PHE A 290 2.91 -4.77 -1.35
N CYS A 291 3.18 -3.59 -1.91
CA CYS A 291 2.85 -2.31 -1.30
C CYS A 291 1.33 -2.13 -1.12
N PRO A 292 0.81 -2.08 0.12
CA PRO A 292 -0.62 -1.91 0.34
C PRO A 292 -1.14 -0.54 -0.10
N LYS A 293 -0.26 0.47 -0.21
CA LYS A 293 -0.63 1.80 -0.71
C LYS A 293 -0.94 1.77 -2.20
N ALA A 294 -0.16 1.03 -3.01
CA ALA A 294 -0.40 0.87 -4.45
C ALA A 294 -1.77 0.26 -4.76
N MET A 295 -2.26 -0.62 -3.87
CA MET A 295 -3.57 -1.27 -3.99
C MET A 295 -4.76 -0.37 -3.57
N ARG A 296 -4.52 0.88 -3.15
CA ARG A 296 -5.62 1.79 -2.79
C ARG A 296 -6.23 2.36 -4.07
N PRO A 297 -7.57 2.49 -4.17
CA PRO A 297 -8.23 2.99 -5.37
C PRO A 297 -7.67 4.33 -5.87
N THR A 298 -7.39 5.24 -4.94
CA THR A 298 -6.95 6.59 -5.28
C THR A 298 -5.46 6.69 -5.52
N GLN A 299 -4.66 5.65 -5.28
CA GLN A 299 -3.20 5.77 -5.36
C GLN A 299 -2.74 5.87 -6.82
N PRO A 300 -2.00 6.94 -7.18
CA PRO A 300 -1.46 7.07 -8.50
C PRO A 300 -0.18 6.26 -8.64
N VAL A 301 -0.02 5.66 -9.81
CA VAL A 301 1.14 4.86 -10.21
C VAL A 301 1.61 5.29 -11.60
N ARG A 302 2.65 4.66 -12.14
CA ARG A 302 3.33 5.11 -13.35
C ARG A 302 2.47 4.95 -14.61
N LEU A 303 2.50 5.96 -15.48
CA LEU A 303 1.83 5.97 -16.79
C LEU A 303 2.80 5.47 -17.86
N ALA A 304 2.43 4.40 -18.56
CA ALA A 304 3.25 3.87 -19.65
C ALA A 304 3.42 4.91 -20.77
N GLY A 305 4.58 4.90 -21.42
CA GLY A 305 4.95 5.89 -22.44
C GLY A 305 5.55 7.19 -21.90
N ALA A 306 5.45 7.46 -20.59
CA ALA A 306 6.01 8.67 -20.01
C ALA A 306 7.48 8.50 -19.59
N THR A 307 8.28 9.56 -19.72
CA THR A 307 9.68 9.56 -19.25
C THR A 307 9.76 9.96 -17.78
N ARG A 308 10.31 9.08 -16.94
CA ARG A 308 10.65 9.36 -15.55
C ARG A 308 11.92 10.19 -15.49
N LYS A 309 11.83 11.37 -14.87
CA LYS A 309 12.96 12.26 -14.57
C LYS A 309 13.24 12.25 -13.07
N GLU A 310 14.46 11.89 -12.68
CA GLU A 310 14.92 11.98 -11.30
C GLU A 310 16.25 12.73 -11.23
N VAL A 311 16.37 13.62 -10.24
CA VAL A 311 17.61 14.39 -10.04
C VAL A 311 18.77 13.42 -9.81
N GLY A 312 19.83 13.56 -10.59
CA GLY A 312 21.03 12.73 -10.49
C GLY A 312 20.90 11.32 -11.07
N LYS A 313 19.84 11.03 -11.84
CA LYS A 313 19.69 9.76 -12.56
C LYS A 313 19.37 10.00 -14.04
N PRO A 314 19.75 9.07 -14.93
CA PRO A 314 19.35 9.15 -16.32
C PRO A 314 17.82 9.07 -16.44
N ASP A 315 17.28 9.79 -17.41
CA ASP A 315 15.88 9.69 -17.81
C ASP A 315 15.55 8.23 -18.16
N SER A 316 14.39 7.75 -17.69
CA SER A 316 13.98 6.37 -17.90
C SER A 316 12.56 6.28 -18.42
N LEU A 317 12.35 5.56 -19.53
CA LEU A 317 11.03 5.33 -20.10
C LEU A 317 10.22 4.37 -19.23
N GLN A 318 8.98 4.74 -18.91
CA GLN A 318 8.00 3.84 -18.32
C GLN A 318 7.42 2.96 -19.43
N ARG A 319 7.83 1.69 -19.50
CA ARG A 319 7.49 0.79 -20.61
C ARG A 319 6.21 0.00 -20.33
N LEU A 320 5.38 -0.18 -21.34
CA LEU A 320 4.31 -1.17 -21.32
C LEU A 320 4.92 -2.54 -21.63
N LEU A 321 4.88 -3.46 -20.67
CA LEU A 321 5.50 -4.80 -20.78
C LEU A 321 4.50 -5.89 -21.13
N TYR A 322 3.22 -5.69 -20.82
CA TYR A 322 2.15 -6.65 -21.05
C TYR A 322 0.83 -5.90 -21.16
N MET A 323 -0.05 -6.35 -22.05
CA MET A 323 -1.40 -5.81 -22.20
C MET A 323 -2.37 -6.88 -22.70
N ASN A 324 -3.44 -7.10 -21.96
CA ASN A 324 -4.55 -7.98 -22.28
C ASN A 324 -5.87 -7.22 -22.17
N ARG A 325 -6.29 -6.59 -23.27
CA ARG A 325 -7.56 -5.85 -23.31
C ARG A 325 -8.77 -6.77 -23.20
N GLY A 326 -8.65 -8.05 -23.57
CA GLY A 326 -9.75 -9.00 -23.57
C GLY A 326 -10.32 -9.30 -22.18
N VAL A 327 -9.55 -9.06 -21.10
CA VAL A 327 -10.05 -9.24 -19.73
C VAL A 327 -10.73 -8.00 -19.16
N VAL A 328 -10.77 -6.88 -19.89
CA VAL A 328 -11.34 -5.60 -19.45
C VAL A 328 -12.83 -5.55 -19.82
N PRO A 329 -13.76 -5.77 -18.87
CA PRO A 329 -15.15 -6.11 -19.20
C PRO A 329 -15.96 -4.98 -19.82
N TRP A 330 -15.56 -3.72 -19.65
CA TRP A 330 -16.25 -2.57 -20.24
C TRP A 330 -15.72 -2.16 -21.61
N LEU A 331 -14.74 -2.88 -22.16
CA LEU A 331 -14.24 -2.66 -23.52
C LEU A 331 -14.76 -3.69 -24.52
N ASN A 332 -15.52 -4.69 -24.05
CA ASN A 332 -16.04 -5.81 -24.83
C ASN A 332 -17.54 -5.71 -25.05
#